data_AF-A0A2D6AS95-F1
#
_entry.id   AF-A0A2D6AS95-F1
#
_cell.length_a   1.000
_cell.length_b   1.000
_cell.length_c   1.000
_cell.angle_alpha   90.00
_cell.angle_beta   90.00
_cell.angle_gamma   90.00
#
_symmetry.space_group_name_H-M   'P 1'
#
loop_
_entity.id
_entity.type
_entity.pdbx_description
1 polymer ?
#
loop_
_entity_poly.entity_id
_entity_poly.type
_entity_poly.pdbx_seq_one_letter_code
_entity_poly.pdbx_strand_id
1 'polypeptide(L)'
;MYRNFLTLLFLITLFTSLAQSNDGVGIGTTQVASDAIFEVESDNKGVLIPRLTTEQRESVTKVTPGLIVYDSEINSFFYYDGDDWIRLIASPALLDLDLSNGSIINLKDGVSPQDAVTKSQLDTKLNLSGGTLSGSLNMNSNKVTNLGNAVANTDALNLGQLTSALDERLKGVNVEKYAWSGSGTLRIPLYSVGIFDMNDLTNTGIHFIRNAFPYNSPYSGEDHMVFVQEVEGWGKSGALIYQVAIQLTGTNRGNINMRTNTSGGWSAWELIN
;
A
#
# COMPACT_ATOMS: atom_id res chain seq x y z
N MET A 1 -54.31 -70.87 63.66
CA MET A 1 -53.16 -69.95 63.45
C MET A 1 -52.81 -69.74 61.97
N TYR A 2 -53.01 -70.71 61.07
CA TYR A 2 -52.63 -70.61 59.64
C TYR A 2 -53.42 -69.59 58.80
N ARG A 3 -54.68 -69.29 59.14
CA ARG A 3 -55.53 -68.37 58.36
C ARG A 3 -54.98 -66.94 58.34
N ASN A 4 -54.48 -66.45 59.47
CA ASN A 4 -53.94 -65.08 59.57
C ASN A 4 -52.52 -64.98 59.02
N PHE A 5 -51.76 -66.09 59.05
CA PHE A 5 -50.40 -66.15 58.50
C PHE A 5 -50.39 -66.02 56.98
N LEU A 6 -51.30 -66.71 56.29
CA LEU A 6 -51.47 -66.59 54.83
C LEU A 6 -51.95 -65.20 54.41
N THR A 7 -52.89 -64.60 55.16
CA THR A 7 -53.34 -63.22 54.88
C THR A 7 -52.21 -62.21 55.08
N LEU A 8 -51.38 -62.37 56.12
CA LEU A 8 -50.24 -61.48 56.39
C LEU A 8 -49.13 -61.65 55.33
N LEU A 9 -48.84 -62.88 54.92
CA LEU A 9 -47.88 -63.16 53.84
C LEU A 9 -48.34 -62.56 52.51
N PHE A 10 -49.62 -62.70 52.17
CA PHE A 10 -50.22 -62.08 50.98
C PHE A 10 -50.16 -60.55 51.03
N LEU A 11 -50.45 -59.95 52.20
CA LEU A 11 -50.35 -58.50 52.40
C LEU A 11 -48.92 -57.99 52.20
N ILE A 12 -47.91 -58.70 52.74
CA ILE A 12 -46.49 -58.34 52.61
C ILE A 12 -46.03 -58.41 51.14
N THR A 13 -46.46 -59.43 50.38
CA THR A 13 -46.11 -59.55 48.95
C THR A 13 -46.81 -58.52 48.06
N LEU A 14 -47.97 -57.99 48.46
CA LEU A 14 -48.65 -56.92 47.74
C LEU A 14 -47.91 -55.58 47.85
N PHE A 15 -47.35 -55.25 49.01
CA PHE A 15 -46.63 -53.99 49.22
C PHE A 15 -45.30 -53.91 48.45
N THR A 16 -44.66 -55.04 48.14
CA THR A 16 -43.41 -55.06 47.36
C THR A 16 -43.63 -54.86 45.85
N SER A 17 -44.86 -55.07 45.35
CA SER A 17 -45.18 -54.95 43.92
C SER A 17 -45.43 -53.52 43.43
N LEU A 18 -45.61 -52.57 44.35
CA LEU A 18 -45.83 -51.15 44.04
C LEU A 18 -44.53 -50.34 43.91
N ALA A 19 -43.38 -50.94 44.20
CA ALA A 19 -42.10 -50.23 44.21
C ALA A 19 -41.35 -50.24 42.86
N GLN A 20 -41.83 -50.99 41.86
CA GLN A 20 -41.19 -51.08 40.54
C GLN A 20 -42.27 -51.15 39.46
N SER A 21 -42.68 -50.00 38.92
CA SER A 21 -43.37 -49.95 37.63
C SER A 21 -42.44 -50.51 36.55
N ASN A 22 -42.97 -51.30 35.62
CA ASN A 22 -42.20 -51.94 34.54
C ASN A 22 -41.52 -50.94 33.56
N ASP A 23 -41.67 -49.64 33.78
CA ASP A 23 -41.24 -48.56 32.87
C ASP A 23 -40.01 -47.77 33.38
N GLY A 24 -39.38 -48.14 34.50
CA GLY A 24 -38.15 -47.51 35.00
C GLY A 24 -38.14 -47.20 36.50
N VAL A 25 -37.01 -46.68 36.99
CA VAL A 25 -36.83 -46.24 38.38
C VAL A 25 -37.05 -44.73 38.45
N GLY A 26 -38.19 -44.31 39.01
CA GLY A 26 -38.47 -42.91 39.32
C GLY A 26 -38.14 -42.56 40.77
N ILE A 27 -37.46 -41.44 41.00
CA ILE A 27 -37.25 -40.86 42.34
C ILE A 27 -37.83 -39.45 42.35
N GLY A 28 -38.85 -39.22 43.18
CA GLY A 28 -39.53 -37.93 43.26
C GLY A 28 -40.59 -37.68 42.17
N THR A 29 -40.75 -38.63 41.24
CA THR A 29 -41.84 -38.68 40.25
C THR A 29 -42.66 -39.97 40.41
N THR A 30 -43.92 -39.96 39.96
CA THR A 30 -44.79 -41.15 39.86
C THR A 30 -45.03 -41.59 38.41
N GLN A 31 -44.52 -40.83 37.44
CA GLN A 31 -44.64 -41.09 36.02
C GLN A 31 -43.26 -40.91 35.40
N VAL A 32 -42.55 -42.02 35.18
CA VAL A 32 -41.26 -42.02 34.47
C VAL A 32 -41.54 -41.86 32.97
N ALA A 33 -40.76 -41.03 32.28
CA ALA A 33 -40.84 -40.88 30.83
C ALA A 33 -40.59 -42.22 30.12
N SER A 34 -41.31 -42.49 29.03
CA SER A 34 -41.29 -43.80 28.35
C SER A 34 -39.92 -44.18 27.74
N ASP A 35 -39.02 -43.22 27.59
CA ASP A 35 -37.66 -43.37 27.10
C ASP A 35 -36.59 -43.30 28.21
N ALA A 36 -36.99 -43.20 29.48
CA ALA A 36 -36.10 -43.14 30.63
C ALA A 36 -36.15 -44.44 31.46
N ILE A 37 -34.97 -45.04 31.71
CA ILE A 37 -34.86 -46.14 32.68
C ILE A 37 -34.67 -45.63 34.11
N PHE A 38 -34.20 -44.39 34.26
CA PHE A 38 -33.99 -43.71 35.53
C PHE A 38 -34.34 -42.23 35.40
N GLU A 39 -35.24 -41.75 36.27
CA GLU A 39 -35.66 -40.35 36.30
C GLU A 39 -35.67 -39.84 37.75
N VAL A 40 -35.09 -38.66 37.96
CA VAL A 40 -35.04 -38.02 39.28
C VAL A 40 -35.65 -36.63 39.17
N GLU A 41 -36.76 -36.42 39.85
CA GLU A 41 -37.47 -35.14 39.90
C GLU A 41 -37.38 -34.56 41.32
N SER A 42 -36.88 -33.33 41.44
CA SER A 42 -36.88 -32.57 42.69
C SER A 42 -36.74 -31.08 42.40
N ASP A 43 -37.40 -30.24 43.21
CA ASP A 43 -37.29 -28.79 43.16
C ASP A 43 -36.11 -28.22 43.98
N ASN A 44 -35.49 -29.04 44.83
CA ASN A 44 -34.46 -28.60 45.78
C ASN A 44 -33.32 -29.61 46.05
N LYS A 45 -33.34 -30.79 45.41
CA LYS A 45 -32.28 -31.81 45.51
C LYS A 45 -31.75 -32.18 44.13
N GLY A 46 -30.58 -32.79 44.10
CA GLY A 46 -29.98 -33.34 42.88
C GLY A 46 -29.41 -34.74 43.13
N VAL A 47 -28.74 -35.28 42.11
CA VAL A 47 -28.07 -36.58 42.19
C VAL A 47 -26.59 -36.36 42.49
N LEU A 48 -26.08 -37.00 43.57
CA LEU A 48 -24.64 -37.09 43.81
C LEU A 48 -24.07 -38.28 43.05
N ILE A 49 -23.26 -37.97 42.05
CA ILE A 49 -22.43 -38.92 41.30
C ILE A 49 -21.14 -39.19 42.09
N PRO A 50 -20.48 -40.37 41.96
CA PRO A 50 -19.24 -40.66 42.68
C PRO A 50 -18.22 -39.53 42.57
N ARG A 51 -17.72 -39.06 43.72
CA ARG A 51 -16.72 -38.01 43.83
C ARG A 51 -15.36 -38.63 44.09
N LEU A 52 -14.42 -38.40 43.18
CA LEU A 52 -13.08 -38.99 43.21
C LEU A 52 -12.06 -37.85 43.12
N THR A 53 -10.88 -38.01 43.72
CA THR A 53 -9.71 -37.22 43.34
C THR A 53 -9.24 -37.59 41.92
N THR A 54 -8.35 -36.80 41.32
CA THR A 54 -7.81 -37.09 39.98
C THR A 54 -7.17 -38.48 39.96
N GLU A 55 -6.35 -38.78 40.96
CA GLU A 55 -5.68 -40.08 41.12
C GLU A 55 -6.68 -41.24 41.31
N GLN A 56 -7.76 -41.02 42.07
CA GLN A 56 -8.80 -42.01 42.27
C GLN A 56 -9.61 -42.28 40.99
N ARG A 57 -9.86 -41.25 40.16
CA ARG A 57 -10.51 -41.40 38.85
C ARG A 57 -9.62 -42.17 37.87
N GLU A 58 -8.34 -41.83 37.80
CA GLU A 58 -7.38 -42.47 36.89
C GLU A 58 -7.04 -43.91 37.27
N SER A 59 -7.16 -44.26 38.56
CA SER A 59 -6.97 -45.63 39.05
C SER A 59 -8.18 -46.56 38.88
N VAL A 60 -9.29 -46.09 38.28
CA VAL A 60 -10.41 -46.97 37.92
C VAL A 60 -10.01 -47.83 36.72
N THR A 61 -9.68 -49.11 36.96
CA THR A 61 -9.05 -50.02 35.96
C THR A 61 -10.03 -50.94 35.21
N LYS A 62 -11.33 -50.82 35.47
CA LYS A 62 -12.40 -51.58 34.77
C LYS A 62 -13.54 -50.65 34.39
N VAL A 63 -13.24 -49.69 33.52
CA VAL A 63 -14.20 -48.67 33.16
C VAL A 63 -15.07 -49.17 32.01
N THR A 64 -16.39 -49.13 32.20
CA THR A 64 -17.34 -49.32 31.10
C THR A 64 -17.54 -47.98 30.39
N PRO A 65 -17.54 -47.93 29.04
CA PRO A 65 -17.89 -46.72 28.32
C PRO A 65 -19.22 -46.13 28.82
N GLY A 66 -19.25 -44.83 29.06
CA GLY A 66 -20.40 -44.11 29.62
C GLY A 66 -20.41 -43.97 31.14
N LEU A 67 -19.40 -44.48 31.88
CA LEU A 67 -19.30 -44.24 33.33
C LEU A 67 -19.07 -42.75 33.60
N ILE A 68 -19.87 -42.14 34.49
CA ILE A 68 -19.77 -40.73 34.88
C ILE A 68 -19.25 -40.61 36.32
N VAL A 69 -18.30 -39.70 36.54
CA VAL A 69 -17.77 -39.35 37.87
C VAL A 69 -17.64 -37.83 38.00
N TYR A 70 -17.58 -37.33 39.23
CA TYR A 70 -17.17 -35.96 39.54
C TYR A 70 -15.74 -35.97 40.08
N ASP A 71 -14.83 -35.28 39.40
CA ASP A 71 -13.46 -35.08 39.86
C ASP A 71 -13.42 -33.89 40.84
N SER A 72 -13.13 -34.16 42.11
CA SER A 72 -13.16 -33.14 43.17
C SER A 72 -11.96 -32.21 43.20
N GLU A 73 -10.88 -32.53 42.49
CA GLU A 73 -9.71 -31.66 42.38
C GLU A 73 -9.84 -30.73 41.17
N ILE A 74 -10.34 -31.26 40.04
CA ILE A 74 -10.60 -30.49 38.81
C ILE A 74 -11.94 -29.74 38.86
N ASN A 75 -12.82 -30.10 39.80
CA ASN A 75 -14.17 -29.56 39.95
C ASN A 75 -15.01 -29.67 38.67
N SER A 76 -15.03 -30.88 38.09
CA SER A 76 -15.72 -31.13 36.83
C SER A 76 -16.27 -32.55 36.76
N PHE A 77 -17.36 -32.72 36.02
CA PHE A 77 -17.80 -34.05 35.62
C PHE A 77 -16.88 -34.60 34.52
N PHE A 78 -16.67 -35.91 34.55
CA PHE A 78 -15.98 -36.69 33.53
C PHE A 78 -16.83 -37.91 33.15
N TYR A 79 -16.84 -38.28 31.88
CA TYR A 79 -17.31 -39.59 31.43
C TYR A 79 -16.17 -40.35 30.77
N TYR A 80 -16.19 -41.67 30.88
CA TYR A 80 -15.24 -42.51 30.15
C TYR A 80 -15.80 -42.84 28.77
N ASP A 81 -15.08 -42.56 27.69
CA ASP A 81 -15.54 -42.83 26.32
C ASP A 81 -15.23 -44.26 25.84
N GLY A 82 -14.43 -45.00 26.60
CA GLY A 82 -13.96 -46.33 26.24
C GLY A 82 -12.44 -46.43 26.14
N ASP A 83 -11.78 -45.28 25.94
CA ASP A 83 -10.34 -45.16 25.87
C ASP A 83 -9.82 -44.21 26.96
N ASP A 84 -10.42 -43.02 27.09
CA ASP A 84 -9.99 -41.95 27.98
C ASP A 84 -11.12 -41.35 28.82
N TRP A 85 -10.73 -40.61 29.87
CA TRP A 85 -11.63 -39.78 30.66
C TRP A 85 -11.86 -38.44 29.97
N ILE A 86 -13.06 -38.25 29.41
CA ILE A 86 -13.46 -37.02 28.75
C ILE A 86 -14.14 -36.09 29.75
N ARG A 87 -13.60 -34.89 29.88
CA ARG A 87 -14.18 -33.84 30.73
C ARG A 87 -15.47 -33.34 30.08
N LEU A 88 -16.59 -33.39 30.81
CA LEU A 88 -17.81 -32.70 30.42
C LEU A 88 -17.66 -31.21 30.78
N ILE A 89 -16.94 -30.47 29.94
CA ILE A 89 -17.05 -29.01 29.97
C ILE A 89 -18.31 -28.63 29.20
N ALA A 90 -19.21 -27.89 29.85
CA ALA A 90 -19.91 -26.88 29.09
C ALA A 90 -18.82 -25.88 28.70
N SER A 91 -18.39 -25.84 27.43
CA SER A 91 -17.39 -24.86 26.99
C SER A 91 -18.10 -23.62 26.44
N PRO A 92 -18.32 -22.56 27.23
CA PRO A 92 -18.73 -21.29 26.67
C PRO A 92 -17.58 -20.27 26.53
N ALA A 93 -16.32 -20.62 26.77
CA ALA A 93 -15.26 -19.61 26.80
C ALA A 93 -13.84 -20.13 26.50
N LEU A 94 -13.25 -19.58 25.42
CA LEU A 94 -11.83 -19.25 25.29
C LEU A 94 -10.82 -20.40 25.22
N LEU A 95 -10.90 -21.18 24.15
CA LEU A 95 -9.66 -21.53 23.46
C LEU A 95 -9.61 -20.59 22.25
N ASP A 96 -8.44 -20.02 21.94
CA ASP A 96 -8.22 -19.23 20.72
C ASP A 96 -9.00 -19.86 19.56
N LEU A 97 -9.69 -19.04 18.75
CA LEU A 97 -10.50 -19.54 17.64
C LEU A 97 -9.62 -20.36 16.66
N ASP A 98 -9.43 -21.63 16.97
CA ASP A 98 -8.66 -22.58 16.17
C ASP A 98 -9.64 -23.28 15.26
N LEU A 99 -9.72 -22.81 14.02
CA LEU A 99 -10.52 -23.47 13.01
C LEU A 99 -9.84 -24.73 12.45
N SER A 100 -8.58 -25.04 12.80
CA SER A 100 -7.85 -26.22 12.31
C SER A 100 -8.00 -26.44 10.79
N ASN A 101 -7.98 -25.34 10.02
CA ASN A 101 -8.24 -25.21 8.56
C ASN A 101 -9.70 -25.18 8.10
N GLY A 102 -10.66 -25.08 9.02
CA GLY A 102 -12.07 -24.84 8.75
C GLY A 102 -12.32 -23.45 8.17
N SER A 103 -13.29 -23.38 7.24
CA SER A 103 -13.78 -22.10 6.72
C SER A 103 -14.90 -21.55 7.59
N ILE A 104 -14.92 -20.24 7.80
CA ILE A 104 -16.07 -19.55 8.40
C ILE A 104 -17.13 -19.37 7.30
N ILE A 105 -18.21 -20.15 7.37
CA ILE A 105 -19.34 -20.06 6.42
C ILE A 105 -20.44 -19.16 6.98
N ASN A 106 -21.26 -18.56 6.09
CA ASN A 106 -22.37 -17.66 6.44
C ASN A 106 -21.97 -16.44 7.29
N LEU A 107 -20.72 -16.00 7.19
CA LEU A 107 -20.30 -14.74 7.81
C LEU A 107 -21.08 -13.59 7.16
N LYS A 108 -21.83 -12.86 7.99
CA LYS A 108 -22.53 -11.66 7.54
C LYS A 108 -21.53 -10.57 7.22
N ASP A 109 -21.89 -9.72 6.26
CA ASP A 109 -21.15 -8.51 5.96
C ASP A 109 -20.94 -7.63 7.20
N GLY A 110 -19.67 -7.34 7.49
CA GLY A 110 -19.27 -6.48 8.60
C GLY A 110 -19.70 -5.03 8.37
N VAL A 111 -20.21 -4.38 9.42
CA VAL A 111 -20.68 -2.99 9.40
C VAL A 111 -19.89 -2.13 10.38
N SER A 112 -19.56 -2.68 11.55
CA SER A 112 -18.75 -2.02 12.58
C SER A 112 -17.25 -2.20 12.34
N PRO A 113 -16.39 -1.30 12.83
CA PRO A 113 -14.94 -1.43 12.65
C PRO A 113 -14.31 -2.67 13.31
N GLN A 114 -15.02 -3.29 14.26
CA GLN A 114 -14.57 -4.50 14.97
C GLN A 114 -15.11 -5.79 14.34
N ASP A 115 -15.98 -5.71 13.33
CA ASP A 115 -16.57 -6.90 12.73
C ASP A 115 -15.53 -7.62 11.84
N ALA A 116 -15.61 -8.96 11.85
CA ALA A 116 -14.99 -9.75 10.79
C ALA A 116 -15.71 -9.45 9.46
N VAL A 117 -14.96 -9.40 8.36
CA VAL A 117 -15.50 -9.12 7.02
C VAL A 117 -15.29 -10.31 6.10
N THR A 118 -16.21 -10.48 5.14
CA THR A 118 -16.06 -11.52 4.13
C THR A 118 -14.94 -11.16 3.14
N LYS A 119 -14.35 -12.18 2.49
CA LYS A 119 -13.39 -11.92 1.40
C LYS A 119 -14.01 -11.10 0.26
N SER A 120 -15.30 -11.33 -0.02
CA SER A 120 -16.05 -10.55 -1.01
C SER A 120 -16.06 -9.05 -0.66
N GLN A 121 -16.32 -8.69 0.60
CA GLN A 121 -16.26 -7.29 1.03
C GLN A 121 -14.85 -6.70 0.91
N LEU A 122 -13.80 -7.46 1.26
CA LEU A 122 -12.42 -6.97 1.16
C LEU A 122 -12.02 -6.71 -0.29
N ASP A 123 -12.37 -7.62 -1.21
CA ASP A 123 -12.02 -7.53 -2.62
C ASP A 123 -12.65 -6.29 -3.31
N THR A 124 -13.79 -5.78 -2.80
CA THR A 124 -14.38 -4.53 -3.30
C THR A 124 -13.59 -3.26 -2.95
N LYS A 125 -12.79 -3.28 -1.87
CA LYS A 125 -12.00 -2.11 -1.43
C LYS A 125 -10.64 -2.02 -2.12
N LEU A 126 -10.16 -3.12 -2.69
CA LEU A 126 -8.89 -3.23 -3.41
C LEU A 126 -9.12 -4.02 -4.70
N ASN A 127 -9.97 -3.50 -5.58
CA ASN A 127 -10.27 -4.16 -6.84
C ASN A 127 -8.96 -4.35 -7.63
N LEU A 128 -8.55 -5.60 -7.86
CA LEU A 128 -7.32 -5.96 -8.61
C LEU A 128 -7.37 -5.50 -10.08
N SER A 129 -8.54 -5.03 -10.54
CA SER A 129 -8.79 -4.49 -11.88
C SER A 129 -8.68 -2.96 -11.98
N GLY A 130 -8.37 -2.25 -10.89
CA GLY A 130 -8.23 -0.80 -10.89
C GLY A 130 -9.57 -0.06 -10.81
N GLY A 131 -9.68 0.84 -9.84
CA GLY A 131 -10.78 1.80 -9.71
C GLY A 131 -10.27 3.23 -9.84
N THR A 132 -11.19 4.19 -9.91
CA THR A 132 -10.82 5.62 -9.88
C THR A 132 -10.47 6.03 -8.45
N LEU A 133 -9.22 6.45 -8.22
CA LEU A 133 -8.86 7.16 -7.01
C LEU A 133 -9.46 8.57 -7.07
N SER A 134 -10.38 8.90 -6.16
CA SER A 134 -10.91 10.25 -6.02
C SER A 134 -10.10 11.04 -4.98
N GLY A 135 -9.86 12.32 -5.23
CA GLY A 135 -9.11 13.22 -4.33
C GLY A 135 -7.62 13.29 -4.65
N SER A 136 -6.87 14.02 -3.80
CA SER A 136 -5.43 14.18 -3.96
C SER A 136 -4.68 12.89 -3.63
N LEU A 137 -3.80 12.44 -4.52
CA LEU A 137 -2.89 11.33 -4.29
C LEU A 137 -1.59 11.84 -3.65
N ASN A 138 -1.34 11.51 -2.37
CA ASN A 138 -0.07 11.78 -1.70
C ASN A 138 0.75 10.48 -1.55
N MET A 139 1.87 10.39 -2.28
CA MET A 139 2.78 9.23 -2.25
C MET A 139 3.99 9.42 -1.31
N ASN A 140 4.07 10.54 -0.57
CA ASN A 140 5.26 10.95 0.18
C ASN A 140 6.54 10.85 -0.69
N SER A 141 7.59 10.20 -0.19
CA SER A 141 8.85 10.00 -0.91
C SER A 141 8.87 8.75 -1.80
N ASN A 142 7.73 8.10 -2.02
CA ASN A 142 7.67 6.87 -2.81
C ASN A 142 7.66 7.15 -4.31
N LYS A 143 8.35 6.30 -5.09
CA LYS A 143 8.35 6.36 -6.55
C LYS A 143 7.15 5.61 -7.12
N VAL A 144 6.60 6.10 -8.23
CA VAL A 144 5.69 5.35 -9.09
C VAL A 144 6.54 4.59 -10.12
N THR A 145 6.62 3.27 -10.00
CA THR A 145 7.39 2.41 -10.91
C THR A 145 6.50 1.85 -12.02
N ASN A 146 7.11 1.42 -13.13
CA ASN A 146 6.41 0.81 -14.27
C ASN A 146 5.31 1.70 -14.90
N LEU A 147 5.46 3.03 -14.82
CA LEU A 147 4.58 3.94 -15.54
C LEU A 147 4.82 3.79 -17.04
N GLY A 148 3.80 3.33 -17.77
CA GLY A 148 3.84 3.17 -19.22
C GLY A 148 4.03 4.50 -19.95
N ASN A 149 4.21 4.43 -21.27
CA ASN A 149 4.26 5.63 -22.09
C ASN A 149 2.88 6.26 -22.18
N ALA A 150 2.75 7.52 -21.77
CA ALA A 150 1.55 8.33 -21.96
C ALA A 150 1.16 8.39 -23.45
N VAL A 151 -0.13 8.20 -23.75
CA VAL A 151 -0.73 8.31 -25.09
C VAL A 151 -1.83 9.38 -25.11
N ALA A 152 -2.61 9.50 -24.02
CA ALA A 152 -3.66 10.50 -23.88
C ALA A 152 -3.17 11.76 -23.14
N ASN A 153 -3.86 12.89 -23.37
CA ASN A 153 -3.54 14.17 -22.71
C ASN A 153 -3.75 14.17 -21.19
N THR A 154 -4.45 13.17 -20.67
CA THR A 154 -4.74 12.99 -19.24
C THR A 154 -3.81 12.00 -18.55
N ASP A 155 -2.92 11.34 -19.30
CA ASP A 155 -2.00 10.36 -18.75
C ASP A 155 -0.88 11.04 -17.96
N ALA A 156 -0.39 10.34 -16.94
CA ALA A 156 0.85 10.74 -16.28
C ALA A 156 2.05 10.43 -17.19
N LEU A 157 2.99 11.37 -17.29
CA LEU A 157 4.22 11.22 -18.07
C LEU A 157 5.37 10.69 -17.19
N ASN A 158 6.12 9.71 -17.70
CA ASN A 158 7.38 9.33 -17.09
C ASN A 158 8.51 10.30 -17.47
N LEU A 159 9.56 10.37 -16.64
CA LEU A 159 10.69 11.29 -16.86
C LEU A 159 11.39 11.06 -18.21
N GLY A 160 11.48 9.82 -18.67
CA GLY A 160 12.10 9.48 -19.96
C GLY A 160 11.37 10.13 -21.14
N GLN A 161 10.03 10.09 -21.15
CA GLN A 161 9.23 10.75 -22.18
C GLN A 161 9.42 12.27 -22.19
N LEU A 162 9.50 12.89 -21.01
CA LEU A 162 9.74 14.34 -20.90
C LEU A 162 11.12 14.72 -21.45
N THR A 163 12.16 13.96 -21.09
CA THR A 163 13.52 14.20 -21.58
C THR A 163 13.60 14.04 -23.10
N SER A 164 13.02 12.97 -23.67
CA SER A 164 13.01 12.78 -25.12
C SER A 164 12.26 13.89 -25.85
N ALA A 165 11.12 14.34 -25.32
CA ALA A 165 10.38 15.45 -25.92
C ALA A 165 11.17 16.77 -25.87
N LEU A 166 11.95 16.99 -24.80
CA LEU A 166 12.83 18.14 -24.69
C LEU A 166 14.00 18.04 -25.69
N ASP A 167 14.63 16.87 -25.81
CA ASP A 167 15.73 16.63 -26.73
C ASP A 167 15.30 16.87 -28.18
N GLU A 168 14.14 16.34 -28.61
CA GLU A 168 13.61 16.59 -29.97
C GLU A 168 13.39 18.08 -30.24
N ARG A 169 12.93 18.85 -29.24
CA ARG A 169 12.74 20.30 -29.38
C ARG A 169 14.06 21.07 -29.45
N LEU A 170 15.13 20.54 -28.87
CA LEU A 170 16.45 21.16 -28.84
C LEU A 170 17.35 20.78 -30.01
N LYS A 171 17.05 19.70 -30.75
CA LYS A 171 17.85 19.25 -31.91
C LYS A 171 18.04 20.28 -33.03
N GLY A 172 17.16 21.28 -33.14
CA GLY A 172 17.28 22.38 -34.11
C GLY A 172 17.94 23.64 -33.53
N VAL A 173 18.18 23.68 -32.23
CA VAL A 173 18.89 24.77 -31.58
C VAL A 173 20.37 24.42 -31.62
N ASN A 174 21.14 25.15 -32.42
CA ASN A 174 22.61 25.07 -32.39
C ASN A 174 23.10 25.66 -31.06
N VAL A 175 22.99 24.90 -29.97
CA VAL A 175 23.69 25.20 -28.72
C VAL A 175 25.12 24.73 -28.89
N GLU A 176 25.89 25.42 -29.73
CA GLU A 176 27.33 25.26 -29.72
C GLU A 176 27.84 25.93 -28.43
N LYS A 177 28.05 25.11 -27.40
CA LYS A 177 28.61 25.54 -26.13
C LYS A 177 30.10 25.81 -26.36
N TYR A 178 30.41 27.01 -26.86
CA TYR A 178 31.77 27.45 -27.06
C TYR A 178 32.39 27.84 -25.71
N ALA A 179 32.96 26.86 -25.01
CA ALA A 179 33.75 27.11 -23.81
C ALA A 179 35.09 27.75 -24.22
N TRP A 180 35.40 28.92 -23.67
CA TRP A 180 36.69 29.57 -23.86
C TRP A 180 37.75 28.87 -23.00
N SER A 181 38.52 27.94 -23.59
CA SER A 181 39.70 27.39 -22.93
C SER A 181 40.92 28.28 -23.21
N GLY A 182 41.05 29.39 -22.50
CA GLY A 182 42.28 30.19 -22.34
C GLY A 182 43.08 30.54 -23.62
N SER A 183 43.14 31.83 -23.97
CA SER A 183 43.99 32.38 -25.06
C SER A 183 43.85 31.68 -26.43
N GLY A 184 42.65 31.18 -26.74
CA GLY A 184 42.28 30.64 -28.05
C GLY A 184 41.20 31.46 -28.74
N THR A 185 41.09 31.30 -30.06
CA THR A 185 40.16 32.03 -30.93
C THR A 185 38.77 31.40 -30.98
N LEU A 186 37.72 32.22 -30.89
CA LEU A 186 36.31 31.81 -30.88
C LEU A 186 35.75 31.78 -32.30
N ARG A 187 35.44 30.59 -32.85
CA ARG A 187 34.79 30.46 -34.17
C ARG A 187 33.28 30.55 -34.02
N ILE A 188 32.63 31.42 -34.79
CA ILE A 188 31.17 31.52 -34.88
C ILE A 188 30.76 31.26 -36.34
N PRO A 189 29.95 30.23 -36.64
CA PRO A 189 29.46 29.99 -38.00
C PRO A 189 28.54 31.11 -38.48
N LEU A 190 28.66 31.49 -39.75
CA LEU A 190 27.72 32.40 -40.41
C LEU A 190 26.29 31.83 -40.33
N TYR A 191 25.30 32.69 -40.05
CA TYR A 191 23.87 32.36 -39.92
C TYR A 191 23.48 31.47 -38.73
N SER A 192 24.30 31.42 -37.68
CA SER A 192 23.96 30.71 -36.44
C SER A 192 23.25 31.62 -35.41
N VAL A 193 22.24 31.07 -34.73
CA VAL A 193 21.73 31.61 -33.46
C VAL A 193 22.40 30.81 -32.36
N GLY A 194 23.28 31.45 -31.59
CA GLY A 194 23.99 30.84 -30.48
C GLY A 194 23.63 31.49 -29.15
N ILE A 195 23.58 30.69 -28.08
CA ILE A 195 23.56 31.19 -26.70
C ILE A 195 25.00 31.15 -26.22
N PHE A 196 25.60 32.32 -25.96
CA PHE A 196 26.96 32.43 -25.46
C PHE A 196 26.95 32.60 -23.94
N ASP A 197 27.57 31.65 -23.23
CA ASP A 197 27.81 31.77 -21.80
C ASP A 197 29.12 32.54 -21.58
N MET A 198 29.02 33.82 -21.21
CA MET A 198 30.17 34.72 -20.99
C MET A 198 30.59 34.82 -19.51
N ASN A 199 30.13 33.89 -18.66
CA ASN A 199 30.31 33.99 -17.20
C ASN A 199 31.79 34.01 -16.75
N ASP A 200 32.73 33.57 -17.58
CA ASP A 200 34.16 33.55 -17.23
C ASP A 200 34.87 34.92 -17.33
N LEU A 201 34.20 36.00 -17.78
CA LEU A 201 34.88 37.28 -18.05
C LEU A 201 34.46 38.49 -17.21
N THR A 202 33.20 38.62 -16.78
CA THR A 202 32.76 39.90 -16.14
C THR A 202 31.70 39.80 -15.05
N ASN A 203 31.27 38.61 -14.62
CA ASN A 203 30.20 38.48 -13.60
C ASN A 203 28.90 39.24 -13.96
N THR A 204 28.62 39.40 -15.26
CA THR A 204 27.46 40.13 -15.79
C THR A 204 26.72 39.26 -16.81
N GLY A 205 25.78 38.44 -16.33
CA GLY A 205 24.61 37.96 -17.06
C GLY A 205 24.79 37.11 -18.32
N ILE A 206 23.73 36.37 -18.66
CA ILE A 206 23.58 35.66 -19.94
C ILE A 206 23.16 36.70 -20.99
N HIS A 207 23.94 36.88 -22.05
CA HIS A 207 23.60 37.77 -23.16
C HIS A 207 23.11 36.96 -24.38
N PHE A 208 21.93 37.30 -24.89
CA PHE A 208 21.39 36.72 -26.12
C PHE A 208 21.79 37.59 -27.32
N ILE A 209 22.63 37.09 -28.21
CA ILE A 209 22.98 37.77 -29.47
C ILE A 209 22.19 37.12 -30.59
N ARG A 210 21.39 37.90 -31.33
CA ARG A 210 20.65 37.44 -32.51
C ARG A 210 21.27 38.05 -33.77
N ASN A 211 21.48 37.22 -34.80
CA ASN A 211 21.83 37.61 -36.18
C ASN A 211 23.10 38.48 -36.33
N ALA A 212 24.23 37.83 -36.65
CA ALA A 212 25.43 38.52 -37.13
C ALA A 212 25.35 38.73 -38.65
N PHE A 213 25.49 39.98 -39.10
CA PHE A 213 25.51 40.30 -40.54
C PHE A 213 26.88 40.80 -40.97
N PRO A 214 27.43 40.31 -42.10
CA PRO A 214 28.54 40.96 -42.76
C PRO A 214 28.06 42.28 -43.37
N TYR A 215 28.72 43.38 -43.04
CA TYR A 215 28.49 44.69 -43.65
C TYR A 215 29.78 45.13 -44.34
N ASN A 216 29.74 45.25 -45.67
CA ASN A 216 30.89 45.77 -46.40
C ASN A 216 30.76 47.30 -46.47
N SER A 217 31.61 48.02 -45.74
CA SER A 217 31.56 49.48 -45.72
C SER A 217 32.13 50.00 -47.04
N PRO A 218 31.38 50.80 -47.83
CA PRO A 218 31.86 51.31 -49.10
C PRO A 218 33.02 52.32 -48.97
N TYR A 219 33.44 52.66 -47.75
CA TYR A 219 34.41 53.73 -47.48
C TYR A 219 35.77 53.26 -46.93
N SER A 220 35.90 52.05 -46.38
CA SER A 220 37.12 51.60 -45.68
C SER A 220 37.86 50.45 -46.38
N GLY A 221 37.22 49.74 -47.32
CA GLY A 221 37.81 48.53 -47.91
C GLY A 221 37.96 47.37 -46.91
N GLU A 222 37.33 47.47 -45.74
CA GLU A 222 37.32 46.47 -44.68
C GLU A 222 35.96 45.76 -44.63
N ASP A 223 35.95 44.47 -44.26
CA ASP A 223 34.71 43.71 -44.02
C ASP A 223 34.30 43.95 -42.55
N HIS A 224 33.11 44.49 -42.30
CA HIS A 224 32.61 44.75 -40.95
C HIS A 224 31.68 43.62 -40.51
N MET A 225 31.70 43.28 -39.22
CA MET A 225 30.65 42.48 -38.59
C MET A 225 29.84 43.34 -37.64
N VAL A 226 28.53 43.35 -37.86
CA VAL A 226 27.58 44.08 -37.00
C VAL A 226 26.74 43.07 -36.25
N PHE A 227 26.81 43.12 -34.91
CA PHE A 227 25.88 42.42 -34.03
C PHE A 227 24.75 43.37 -33.68
N VAL A 228 23.54 42.96 -34.04
CA VAL A 228 22.36 43.81 -33.90
C VAL A 228 21.50 43.27 -32.77
N GLN A 229 21.14 44.14 -31.83
CA GLN A 229 20.10 43.84 -30.87
C GLN A 229 18.78 44.45 -31.35
N GLU A 230 17.71 43.66 -31.30
CA GLU A 230 16.36 44.17 -31.49
C GLU A 230 15.96 44.96 -30.25
N VAL A 231 15.63 46.23 -30.44
CA VAL A 231 15.10 47.09 -29.39
C VAL A 231 13.61 47.21 -29.65
N GLU A 232 12.76 46.74 -28.72
CA GLU A 232 11.32 46.97 -28.78
C GLU A 232 11.04 48.47 -28.61
N GLY A 233 11.10 49.21 -29.71
CA GLY A 233 10.72 50.61 -29.79
C GLY A 233 9.30 50.75 -30.31
N TRP A 234 8.37 51.22 -29.48
CA TRP A 234 7.04 51.64 -29.90
C TRP A 234 7.15 52.89 -30.80
N GLY A 235 7.08 52.70 -32.12
CA GLY A 235 7.13 53.78 -33.11
C GLY A 235 6.41 53.37 -34.41
N LYS A 236 5.61 54.29 -34.96
CA LYS A 236 4.55 54.06 -35.95
C LYS A 236 4.91 53.15 -37.15
N SER A 237 4.01 52.21 -37.41
CA SER A 237 3.82 51.42 -38.65
C SER A 237 5.00 50.54 -39.07
N GLY A 238 5.09 49.37 -38.42
CA GLY A 238 5.63 48.14 -39.05
C GLY A 238 7.13 48.07 -39.30
N ALA A 239 7.93 49.01 -38.81
CA ALA A 239 9.38 48.96 -38.91
C ALA A 239 9.99 48.49 -37.58
N LEU A 240 10.68 47.34 -37.61
CA LEU A 240 11.54 46.91 -36.50
C LEU A 240 12.72 47.89 -36.41
N ILE A 241 12.93 48.48 -35.22
CA ILE A 241 14.07 49.36 -34.97
C ILE A 241 15.21 48.49 -34.41
N TYR A 242 16.33 48.51 -35.11
CA TYR A 242 17.54 47.79 -34.76
C TYR A 242 18.58 48.75 -34.20
N GLN A 243 19.15 48.44 -33.03
CA GLN A 243 20.30 49.17 -32.50
C GLN A 243 21.56 48.31 -32.69
N VAL A 244 22.62 48.93 -33.22
CA VAL A 244 23.95 48.30 -33.27
C VAL A 244 24.44 48.14 -31.83
N ALA A 245 24.54 46.90 -31.35
CA ALA A 245 24.99 46.63 -30.00
C ALA A 245 26.52 46.66 -29.93
N ILE A 246 27.20 46.13 -30.97
CA ILE A 246 28.66 46.06 -31.07
C ILE A 246 29.04 46.10 -32.57
N GLN A 247 30.00 46.95 -32.94
CA GLN A 247 30.60 47.00 -34.28
C GLN A 247 32.08 46.57 -34.19
N LEU A 248 32.46 45.57 -34.98
CA LEU A 248 33.85 45.09 -35.08
C LEU A 248 34.36 45.24 -36.52
N THR A 249 35.60 45.70 -36.69
CA THR A 249 36.25 45.99 -37.99
C THR A 249 37.50 45.14 -38.19
N GLY A 250 37.64 44.47 -39.34
CA GLY A 250 38.82 43.64 -39.66
C GLY A 250 38.96 43.33 -41.16
N THR A 251 40.13 42.85 -41.56
CA THR A 251 40.55 42.77 -42.98
C THR A 251 40.55 41.37 -43.60
N ASN A 252 39.99 40.33 -42.96
CA ASN A 252 40.10 38.95 -43.46
C ASN A 252 38.77 38.19 -43.67
N ARG A 253 38.61 37.62 -44.86
CA ARG A 253 37.53 36.70 -45.26
C ARG A 253 37.82 35.29 -44.76
N GLY A 254 37.60 35.05 -43.47
CA GLY A 254 37.83 33.76 -42.83
C GLY A 254 37.25 33.66 -41.41
N ASN A 255 37.63 32.61 -40.68
CA ASN A 255 37.29 32.45 -39.27
C ASN A 255 37.76 33.67 -38.47
N ILE A 256 36.90 34.21 -37.62
CA ILE A 256 37.17 35.43 -36.87
C ILE A 256 37.93 35.08 -35.58
N ASN A 257 39.11 35.65 -35.41
CA ASN A 257 39.96 35.50 -34.24
C ASN A 257 39.82 36.76 -33.36
N MET A 258 39.42 36.62 -32.09
CA MET A 258 39.24 37.75 -31.14
C MET A 258 40.08 37.55 -29.88
N ARG A 259 40.69 38.64 -29.35
CA ARG A 259 41.27 38.68 -27.98
C ARG A 259 40.74 39.87 -27.20
N THR A 260 40.78 39.76 -25.88
CA THR A 260 40.65 40.90 -24.97
C THR A 260 41.96 41.70 -24.95
N ASN A 261 41.88 43.02 -25.16
CA ASN A 261 42.98 43.93 -24.89
C ASN A 261 42.74 44.61 -23.53
N THR A 262 43.69 44.46 -22.60
CA THR A 262 43.59 44.96 -21.22
C THR A 262 44.57 46.11 -20.93
N SER A 263 44.87 46.94 -21.94
CA SER A 263 45.64 48.16 -21.70
C SER A 263 44.76 49.29 -21.15
N GLY A 264 45.08 49.79 -19.95
CA GLY A 264 44.53 51.06 -19.43
C GLY A 264 43.19 50.99 -18.68
N GLY A 265 42.79 49.82 -18.19
CA GLY A 265 41.60 49.67 -17.32
C GLY A 265 40.26 49.60 -18.04
N TRP A 266 40.25 49.58 -19.38
CA TRP A 266 39.07 49.29 -20.20
C TRP A 266 39.27 47.96 -20.93
N SER A 267 38.34 47.03 -20.78
CA SER A 267 38.34 45.75 -21.50
C SER A 267 37.59 45.93 -22.81
N ALA A 268 38.31 46.02 -23.93
CA ALA A 268 37.72 46.00 -25.26
C ALA A 268 38.17 44.74 -26.02
N TRP A 269 37.26 44.19 -26.83
CA TRP A 269 37.59 43.08 -27.73
C TRP A 269 38.15 43.63 -29.03
N GLU A 270 39.32 43.15 -29.45
CA GLU A 270 39.93 43.50 -30.73
C GLU A 270 40.05 42.27 -31.64
N LEU A 271 39.84 42.50 -32.94
CA LEU A 271 40.09 41.52 -33.99
C LEU A 271 41.60 41.31 -34.12
N ILE A 272 42.03 40.05 -34.18
CA ILE A 272 43.41 39.66 -34.43
C ILE A 272 43.44 38.92 -35.76
N ASN A 273 44.52 39.09 -36.51
CA ASN A 273 44.82 38.23 -37.67
C ASN A 273 45.02 36.78 -37.23
#